data_AF-A0A350AEM3-F1
#
_entry.id   AF-A0A350AEM3-F1
#
_cell.length_a   1.000
_cell.length_b   1.000
_cell.length_c   1.000
_cell.angle_alpha   90.00
_cell.angle_beta   90.00
_cell.angle_gamma   90.00
#
_symmetry.space_group_name_H-M   'P 1'
#
loop_
_entity.id
_entity.type
_entity.pdbx_description
1 polymer ?
#
loop_
_entity_poly.entity_id
_entity_poly.type
_entity_poly.pdbx_seq_one_letter_code
_entity_poly.pdbx_strand_id
1 'polypeptide(L)'
;PEWRGDAPIVAPITVVERCGVDINPLDPRSEGDALRLLAYLWPDQPDRMRRTKAAIALAHETAPQVAAADAALWLKARLGAEMHPQAPVIHLVYHTIAWQYFPAQSQAQAREALEAAGARATQDRPLAWFGMEADSNSPGAAMTLRLWPGDHRFDLRRADFHGRWVDWRTPKPM
;
A
#
# COMPACT_ATOMS: atom_id res chain seq x y z
N PRO A 1 -7.99 -5.97 -13.73
CA PRO A 1 -9.12 -6.34 -12.84
C PRO A 1 -10.42 -6.03 -13.58
N GLU A 2 -11.52 -6.71 -13.25
CA GLU A 2 -12.86 -6.20 -13.54
C GLU A 2 -13.07 -4.92 -12.70
N TRP A 3 -13.37 -3.81 -13.34
CA TRP A 3 -13.62 -2.55 -12.65
C TRP A 3 -15.12 -2.28 -12.58
N ARG A 4 -15.60 -1.90 -11.39
CA ARG A 4 -16.99 -1.54 -11.12
C ARG A 4 -17.03 -0.17 -10.44
N GLY A 5 -18.04 0.62 -10.73
CA GLY A 5 -18.18 1.98 -10.19
C GLY A 5 -17.53 3.04 -11.08
N ASP A 6 -17.23 4.20 -10.50
CA ASP A 6 -16.77 5.38 -11.23
C ASP A 6 -15.41 5.11 -11.88
N ALA A 7 -15.21 5.58 -13.12
CA ALA A 7 -13.90 5.53 -13.74
C ALA A 7 -12.92 6.44 -12.98
N PRO A 8 -11.68 5.99 -12.69
CA PRO A 8 -10.69 6.83 -12.05
C PRO A 8 -10.29 7.95 -13.01
N ILE A 9 -10.07 9.15 -12.48
CA ILE A 9 -9.52 10.26 -13.26
C ILE A 9 -8.08 9.92 -13.60
N VAL A 10 -7.77 9.81 -14.88
CA VAL A 10 -6.41 9.59 -15.36
C VAL A 10 -5.68 10.93 -15.38
N ALA A 11 -4.71 11.08 -14.50
CA ALA A 11 -3.81 12.23 -14.45
C ALA A 11 -2.36 11.74 -14.41
N PRO A 12 -1.41 12.50 -14.97
CA PRO A 12 0.01 12.18 -14.83
C PRO A 12 0.41 12.24 -13.34
N ILE A 13 1.07 11.19 -12.87
CA ILE A 13 1.60 11.09 -11.50
C ILE A 13 3.11 10.89 -11.60
N THR A 14 3.87 11.71 -10.87
CA THR A 14 5.32 11.56 -10.73
C THR A 14 5.64 10.93 -9.38
N VAL A 15 6.24 9.74 -9.40
CA VAL A 15 6.73 9.08 -8.18
C VAL A 15 8.18 9.52 -7.95
N VAL A 16 8.39 10.47 -7.03
CA VAL A 16 9.73 10.98 -6.69
C VAL A 16 10.55 10.01 -5.85
N GLU A 17 9.87 9.16 -5.06
CA GLU A 17 10.50 8.15 -4.22
C GLU A 17 9.51 7.01 -3.94
N ARG A 18 10.03 5.79 -3.76
CA ARG A 18 9.26 4.63 -3.28
C ARG A 18 10.13 3.72 -2.43
N CYS A 19 9.55 3.14 -1.39
CA CYS A 19 10.21 2.17 -0.52
C CYS A 19 9.15 1.32 0.19
N GLY A 20 9.51 0.11 0.58
CA GLY A 20 8.67 -0.80 1.37
C GLY A 20 9.40 -1.37 2.56
N VAL A 21 8.67 -2.15 3.36
CA VAL A 21 9.18 -2.90 4.50
C VAL A 21 8.47 -4.24 4.59
N ASP A 22 9.22 -5.28 4.89
CA ASP A 22 8.72 -6.61 5.24
C ASP A 22 9.69 -7.21 6.29
N ILE A 23 9.23 -8.12 7.14
CA ILE A 23 10.13 -8.74 8.14
C ILE A 23 11.09 -9.75 7.48
N ASN A 24 10.69 -10.32 6.35
CA ASN A 24 11.43 -11.29 5.57
C ASN A 24 11.23 -11.04 4.06
N PRO A 25 11.76 -9.91 3.53
CA PRO A 25 11.57 -9.56 2.13
C PRO A 25 12.26 -10.58 1.22
N LEU A 26 11.54 -11.04 0.19
CA LEU A 26 12.10 -11.82 -0.91
C LEU A 26 12.59 -10.87 -2.00
N ASP A 27 13.78 -11.09 -2.56
CA ASP A 27 14.29 -10.31 -3.70
C ASP A 27 13.75 -10.91 -5.01
N PRO A 28 12.78 -10.27 -5.71
CA PRO A 28 12.21 -10.83 -6.93
C PRO A 28 13.21 -10.94 -8.08
N ARG A 29 14.39 -10.31 -7.97
CA ARG A 29 15.45 -10.37 -8.98
C ARG A 29 16.37 -11.58 -8.79
N SER A 30 16.30 -12.25 -7.64
CA SER A 30 16.99 -13.51 -7.38
C SER A 30 16.16 -14.67 -7.94
N GLU A 31 16.77 -15.57 -8.69
CA GLU A 31 16.07 -16.72 -9.29
C GLU A 31 15.36 -17.59 -8.24
N GLY A 32 16.01 -17.81 -7.09
CA GLY A 32 15.45 -18.64 -6.01
C GLY A 32 14.24 -18.00 -5.35
N ASP A 33 14.30 -16.71 -5.08
CA ASP A 33 13.20 -15.96 -4.46
C ASP A 33 12.06 -15.72 -5.45
N ALA A 34 12.37 -15.47 -6.72
CA ALA A 34 11.38 -15.41 -7.80
C ALA A 34 10.61 -16.74 -7.91
N LEU A 35 11.32 -17.88 -7.90
CA LEU A 35 10.68 -19.19 -7.90
C LEU A 35 9.81 -19.39 -6.65
N ARG A 36 10.30 -18.99 -5.47
CA ARG A 36 9.55 -19.07 -4.22
C ARG A 36 8.26 -18.25 -4.26
N LEU A 37 8.30 -17.03 -4.79
CA LEU A 37 7.11 -16.18 -4.98
C LEU A 37 6.07 -16.83 -5.89
N LEU A 38 6.51 -17.52 -6.95
CA LEU A 38 5.62 -18.26 -7.86
C LEU A 38 5.05 -19.52 -7.21
N ALA A 39 5.80 -20.19 -6.33
CA ALA A 39 5.37 -21.40 -5.62
C ALA A 39 4.23 -21.16 -4.61
N TYR A 40 4.00 -19.91 -4.20
CA TYR A 40 2.86 -19.52 -3.35
C TYR A 40 1.53 -19.38 -4.10
N LEU A 41 1.53 -19.63 -5.41
CA LEU A 41 0.34 -19.56 -6.25
C LEU A 41 -0.16 -20.96 -6.56
N TRP A 42 -1.46 -21.19 -6.41
CA TRP A 42 -2.05 -22.47 -6.81
C TRP A 42 -2.02 -22.65 -8.33
N PRO A 43 -1.83 -23.89 -8.85
CA PRO A 43 -1.72 -24.15 -10.28
C PRO A 43 -2.93 -23.72 -11.12
N ASP A 44 -4.12 -23.69 -10.52
CA ASP A 44 -5.39 -23.30 -11.14
C ASP A 44 -5.62 -21.78 -11.20
N GLN A 45 -4.62 -20.97 -10.86
CA GLN A 45 -4.69 -19.49 -10.86
C GLN A 45 -3.80 -18.85 -11.96
N PRO A 46 -4.03 -19.13 -13.26
CA PRO A 46 -3.16 -18.68 -14.34
C PRO A 46 -3.07 -17.16 -14.45
N ASP A 47 -4.16 -16.44 -14.14
CA ASP A 47 -4.16 -14.98 -14.13
C ASP A 47 -3.27 -14.38 -13.04
N ARG A 48 -3.24 -15.01 -11.87
CA ARG A 48 -2.39 -14.57 -10.75
C ARG A 48 -0.92 -14.87 -11.07
N MET A 49 -0.66 -16.06 -11.63
CA MET A 49 0.67 -16.44 -12.16
C MET A 49 1.19 -15.40 -13.17
N ARG A 50 0.37 -15.00 -14.14
CA ARG A 50 0.73 -13.99 -15.15
C ARG A 50 1.04 -12.64 -14.52
N ARG A 51 0.22 -12.16 -13.57
CA ARG A 51 0.47 -10.89 -12.87
C ARG A 51 1.76 -10.92 -12.04
N THR A 52 2.01 -12.01 -11.31
CA THR A 52 3.22 -12.15 -10.50
C THR A 52 4.48 -12.20 -11.38
N LYS A 53 4.45 -12.92 -12.51
CA LYS A 53 5.56 -12.91 -13.48
C LYS A 53 5.83 -11.51 -14.03
N ALA A 54 4.79 -10.75 -14.37
CA ALA A 54 4.95 -9.38 -14.84
C ALA A 54 5.54 -8.46 -13.75
N ALA A 55 5.12 -8.62 -12.49
CA ALA A 55 5.68 -7.86 -11.36
C ALA A 55 7.16 -8.22 -11.11
N ILE A 56 7.53 -9.49 -11.20
CA ILE A 56 8.93 -9.94 -11.12
C ILE A 56 9.76 -9.30 -12.24
N ALA A 57 9.28 -9.32 -13.48
CA ALA A 57 9.96 -8.67 -14.60
C ALA A 57 10.18 -7.16 -14.36
N LEU A 58 9.15 -6.45 -13.88
CA LEU A 58 9.26 -5.04 -13.53
C LEU A 58 10.26 -4.78 -12.39
N ALA A 59 10.44 -5.72 -11.47
CA ALA A 59 11.41 -5.58 -10.38
C ALA A 59 12.86 -5.58 -10.88
N HIS A 60 13.17 -6.26 -11.99
CA HIS A 60 14.50 -6.19 -12.63
C HIS A 60 14.79 -4.79 -13.19
N GLU A 61 13.77 -4.08 -13.67
CA GLU A 61 13.91 -2.72 -14.21
C GLU A 61 13.92 -1.65 -13.12
N THR A 62 13.13 -1.85 -12.06
CA THR A 62 12.86 -0.79 -11.06
C THR A 62 13.61 -0.97 -9.75
N ALA A 63 14.18 -2.15 -9.48
CA ALA A 63 14.93 -2.48 -8.26
C ALA A 63 14.29 -1.94 -6.96
N PRO A 64 13.04 -2.34 -6.65
CA PRO A 64 12.31 -1.80 -5.51
C PRO A 64 13.06 -2.04 -4.20
N GLN A 65 13.13 -1.01 -3.35
CA GLN A 65 13.79 -1.08 -2.05
C GLN A 65 12.80 -1.52 -0.99
N VAL A 66 13.00 -2.72 -0.43
CA VAL A 66 12.20 -3.24 0.69
C VAL A 66 13.13 -3.54 1.86
N ALA A 67 12.96 -2.80 2.95
CA ALA A 67 13.76 -3.02 4.16
C ALA A 67 13.32 -4.29 4.88
N ALA A 68 14.29 -5.06 5.39
CA ALA A 68 14.05 -6.17 6.30
C ALA A 68 13.88 -5.65 7.74
N ALA A 69 12.66 -5.33 8.16
CA ALA A 69 12.38 -4.73 9.46
C ALA A 69 10.94 -4.95 9.93
N ASP A 70 10.67 -4.68 11.21
CA ASP A 70 9.30 -4.51 11.70
C ASP A 70 8.69 -3.22 11.12
N ALA A 71 7.47 -3.34 10.61
CA ALA A 71 6.78 -2.26 9.91
C ALA A 71 6.53 -1.03 10.79
N ALA A 72 6.26 -1.21 12.09
CA ALA A 72 5.98 -0.10 13.00
C ALA A 72 7.24 0.72 13.29
N LEU A 73 8.36 0.05 13.57
CA LEU A 73 9.65 0.71 13.75
C LEU A 73 10.10 1.44 12.49
N TRP A 74 9.95 0.79 11.33
CA TRP A 74 10.27 1.39 10.04
C TRP A 74 9.39 2.61 9.73
N LEU A 75 8.07 2.52 9.95
CA LEU A 75 7.15 3.64 9.76
C LEU A 75 7.50 4.82 10.67
N LYS A 76 7.84 4.57 11.94
CA LYS A 76 8.25 5.63 12.88
C LYS A 76 9.48 6.38 12.39
N ALA A 77 10.48 5.67 11.85
CA ALA A 77 11.66 6.30 11.28
C ALA A 77 11.34 7.05 9.98
N ARG A 78 10.60 6.41 9.06
CA ARG A 78 10.23 6.96 7.76
C ARG A 78 9.38 8.24 7.87
N LEU A 79 8.46 8.24 8.83
CA LEU A 79 7.51 9.32 9.08
C LEU A 79 7.98 10.31 10.15
N GLY A 80 9.30 10.44 10.35
CA GLY A 80 9.91 11.36 11.31
C GLY A 80 9.72 12.85 11.00
N ALA A 81 10.50 13.71 11.65
CA ALA A 81 10.37 15.18 11.53
C ALA A 81 10.76 15.72 10.13
N GLU A 82 11.67 15.03 9.43
CA GLU A 82 12.20 15.42 8.11
C GLU A 82 11.48 14.76 6.94
N MET A 83 10.23 14.34 7.12
CA MET A 83 9.46 13.71 6.07
C MET A 83 9.34 14.65 4.85
N HIS A 84 9.95 14.27 3.73
CA HIS A 84 9.98 14.95 2.42
C HIS A 84 10.52 16.38 2.44
N PRO A 85 11.85 16.57 2.37
CA PRO A 85 12.44 17.91 2.24
C PRO A 85 12.14 18.57 0.89
N GLN A 86 11.67 17.82 -0.12
CA GLN A 86 11.49 18.27 -1.50
C GLN A 86 10.03 18.70 -1.82
N ALA A 87 9.35 19.38 -0.90
CA ALA A 87 7.98 19.85 -1.09
C ALA A 87 7.82 20.74 -2.35
N PRO A 88 6.64 20.72 -3.03
CA PRO A 88 5.39 20.09 -2.62
C PRO A 88 5.20 18.64 -3.10
N VAL A 89 5.03 17.68 -2.18
CA VAL A 89 4.80 16.25 -2.48
C VAL A 89 3.88 15.59 -1.44
N ILE A 90 3.02 14.66 -1.88
CA ILE A 90 2.20 13.83 -0.97
C ILE A 90 2.96 12.57 -0.56
N HIS A 91 2.90 12.21 0.72
CA HIS A 91 3.35 10.89 1.17
C HIS A 91 2.19 9.91 1.26
N LEU A 92 2.22 8.84 0.49
CA LEU A 92 1.24 7.76 0.55
C LEU A 92 1.83 6.56 1.29
N VAL A 93 1.28 6.25 2.45
CA VAL A 93 1.46 4.95 3.11
C VAL A 93 0.31 4.05 2.71
N TYR A 94 0.61 2.89 2.11
CA TYR A 94 -0.41 1.92 1.75
C TYR A 94 -0.06 0.52 2.26
N HIS A 95 -1.09 -0.26 2.60
CA HIS A 95 -0.95 -1.66 2.94
C HIS A 95 -2.14 -2.47 2.43
N THR A 96 -1.88 -3.72 2.05
CA THR A 96 -2.86 -4.62 1.44
C THR A 96 -2.75 -6.00 2.10
N ILE A 97 -3.77 -6.45 2.82
CA ILE A 97 -3.81 -7.76 3.49
C ILE A 97 -2.54 -8.01 4.33
N ALA A 98 -2.10 -6.97 5.04
CA ALA A 98 -0.87 -6.99 5.84
C ALA A 98 -1.16 -6.67 7.30
N TRP A 99 -2.04 -5.68 7.54
CA TRP A 99 -2.27 -5.13 8.87
C TRP A 99 -2.78 -6.18 9.86
N GLN A 100 -3.63 -7.10 9.39
CA GLN A 100 -4.16 -8.20 10.21
C GLN A 100 -3.10 -9.16 10.75
N TYR A 101 -1.92 -9.23 10.11
CA TYR A 101 -0.83 -10.11 10.53
C TYR A 101 0.12 -9.45 11.53
N PHE A 102 0.01 -8.13 11.73
CA PHE A 102 0.84 -7.44 12.70
C PHE A 102 0.39 -7.79 14.12
N PRO A 103 1.33 -8.06 15.05
CA PRO A 103 1.02 -8.13 16.46
C PRO A 103 0.29 -6.86 16.94
N ALA A 104 -0.57 -6.98 17.95
CA ALA A 104 -1.36 -5.85 18.46
C ALA A 104 -0.47 -4.64 18.86
N GLN A 105 0.71 -4.90 19.40
CA GLN A 105 1.70 -3.88 19.73
C GLN A 105 2.22 -3.16 18.48
N SER A 106 2.62 -3.89 17.44
CA SER A 106 3.08 -3.30 16.17
C SER A 106 1.95 -2.50 15.51
N GLN A 107 0.70 -2.97 15.54
CA GLN A 107 -0.44 -2.19 15.03
C GLN A 107 -0.63 -0.86 15.79
N ALA A 108 -0.50 -0.89 17.13
CA ALA A 108 -0.64 0.31 17.95
C ALA A 108 0.48 1.32 17.65
N GLN A 109 1.74 0.86 17.56
CA GLN A 109 2.91 1.69 17.26
C GLN A 109 2.88 2.26 15.83
N ALA A 110 2.47 1.45 14.84
CA ALA A 110 2.32 1.90 13.46
C ALA A 110 1.24 2.99 13.37
N ARG A 111 0.11 2.80 14.05
CA ARG A 111 -0.95 3.82 14.14
C ARG A 111 -0.44 5.09 14.81
N GLU A 112 0.26 4.99 15.93
CA GLU A 112 0.84 6.16 16.61
C GLU A 112 1.77 6.96 15.68
N ALA A 113 2.64 6.27 14.93
CA ALA A 113 3.52 6.92 13.96
C ALA A 113 2.74 7.67 12.86
N LEU A 114 1.68 7.05 12.33
CA LEU A 114 0.80 7.65 11.32
C LEU A 114 0.03 8.86 11.86
N GLU A 115 -0.52 8.78 13.06
CA GLU A 115 -1.25 9.89 13.70
C GLU A 115 -0.32 11.08 13.99
N ALA A 116 0.87 10.81 14.56
CA ALA A 116 1.86 11.84 14.84
C ALA A 116 2.32 12.54 13.55
N ALA A 117 2.52 11.77 12.48
CA ALA A 117 2.86 12.28 11.16
C ALA A 117 1.72 13.11 10.55
N GLY A 118 0.49 12.62 10.62
CA GLY A 118 -0.71 13.33 10.17
C GLY A 118 -0.92 14.67 10.88
N ALA A 119 -0.61 14.74 12.18
CA ALA A 119 -0.68 15.98 12.95
C ALA A 119 0.33 17.06 12.50
N ARG A 120 1.41 16.67 11.81
CA ARG A 120 2.40 17.59 11.23
C ARG A 120 2.19 17.85 9.73
N ALA A 121 1.24 17.16 9.10
CA ALA A 121 0.98 17.29 7.68
C ALA A 121 0.48 18.70 7.35
N THR A 122 0.90 19.20 6.19
CA THR A 122 0.54 20.54 5.69
C THR A 122 -0.01 20.42 4.27
N GLN A 123 -0.53 21.50 3.70
CA GLN A 123 -1.02 21.48 2.32
C GLN A 123 0.08 21.12 1.29
N ASP A 124 1.33 21.53 1.54
CA ASP A 124 2.47 21.20 0.67
C ASP A 124 3.07 19.82 0.95
N ARG A 125 2.77 19.25 2.12
CA ARG A 125 3.25 17.93 2.58
C ARG A 125 2.09 17.13 3.19
N PRO A 126 1.09 16.75 2.40
CA PRO A 126 -0.02 15.96 2.89
C PRO A 126 0.42 14.51 3.14
N LEU A 127 -0.28 13.84 4.05
CA LEU A 127 -0.13 12.42 4.33
C LEU A 127 -1.40 11.70 3.92
N ALA A 128 -1.27 10.68 3.08
CA ALA A 128 -2.33 9.73 2.75
C ALA A 128 -2.02 8.38 3.39
N TRP A 129 -2.98 7.82 4.09
CA TRP A 129 -2.94 6.45 4.60
C TRP A 129 -4.06 5.64 3.95
N PHE A 130 -3.67 4.72 3.07
CA PHE A 130 -4.57 3.80 2.39
C PHE A 130 -4.47 2.38 2.95
N GLY A 131 -5.61 1.74 3.18
CA GLY A 131 -5.67 0.34 3.56
C GLY A 131 -6.62 -0.44 2.65
N MET A 132 -6.17 -1.58 2.16
CA MET A 132 -7.03 -2.63 1.57
C MET A 132 -6.96 -3.87 2.47
N GLU A 133 -7.87 -3.97 3.43
CA GLU A 133 -7.78 -4.96 4.51
C GLU A 133 -9.06 -5.78 4.66
N ALA A 134 -8.92 -6.99 5.21
CA ALA A 134 -10.07 -7.77 5.61
C ALA A 134 -10.80 -7.05 6.76
N ASP A 135 -12.06 -6.71 6.54
CA ASP A 135 -13.05 -6.44 7.56
C ASP A 135 -14.03 -7.62 7.56
N SER A 136 -14.72 -7.92 8.66
CA SER A 136 -15.63 -9.08 8.79
C SER A 136 -16.85 -9.08 7.85
N ASN A 137 -16.82 -8.26 6.80
CA ASN A 137 -17.80 -8.10 5.75
C ASN A 137 -17.35 -8.83 4.47
N SER A 138 -18.32 -9.16 3.62
CA SER A 138 -18.09 -9.80 2.33
C SER A 138 -18.91 -9.11 1.24
N PRO A 139 -18.52 -9.20 -0.04
CA PRO A 139 -17.32 -9.86 -0.56
C PRO A 139 -16.06 -8.97 -0.53
N GLY A 140 -14.87 -9.57 -0.54
CA GLY A 140 -13.58 -8.87 -0.70
C GLY A 140 -13.09 -8.11 0.54
N ALA A 141 -12.08 -7.28 0.36
CA ALA A 141 -11.45 -6.43 1.37
C ALA A 141 -11.99 -5.00 1.32
N ALA A 142 -12.13 -4.34 2.46
CA ALA A 142 -12.47 -2.92 2.53
C ALA A 142 -11.29 -2.07 2.07
N MET A 143 -11.57 -1.06 1.24
CA MET A 143 -10.62 -0.03 0.85
C MET A 143 -10.96 1.26 1.57
N THR A 144 -10.03 1.74 2.40
CA THR A 144 -10.18 2.99 3.14
C THR A 144 -9.02 3.93 2.85
N LEU A 145 -9.29 5.22 2.82
CA LEU A 145 -8.28 6.26 2.70
C LEU A 145 -8.49 7.29 3.80
N ARG A 146 -7.41 7.65 4.49
CA ARG A 146 -7.36 8.78 5.40
C ARG A 146 -6.34 9.80 4.89
N LEU A 147 -6.73 11.07 4.84
CA LEU A 147 -5.92 12.16 4.31
C LEU A 147 -5.74 13.24 5.36
N TRP A 148 -4.50 13.70 5.52
CA TRP A 148 -4.14 14.87 6.29
C TRP A 148 -3.46 15.91 5.40
N PRO A 149 -3.56 17.22 5.73
CA PRO A 149 -4.28 17.79 6.88
C PRO A 149 -5.81 17.63 6.78
N GLY A 150 -6.52 17.80 7.91
CA GLY A 150 -7.99 17.78 7.96
C GLY A 150 -8.65 16.48 8.42
N ASP A 151 -7.88 15.39 8.59
CA ASP A 151 -8.40 14.06 8.99
C ASP A 151 -9.61 13.62 8.14
N HIS A 152 -9.48 13.76 6.83
CA HIS A 152 -10.54 13.38 5.90
C HIS A 152 -10.51 11.86 5.71
N ARG A 153 -11.63 11.19 5.92
CA ARG A 153 -11.75 9.73 5.81
C ARG A 153 -12.72 9.38 4.70
N PHE A 154 -12.30 8.46 3.83
CA PHE A 154 -13.04 8.02 2.67
C PHE A 154 -13.20 6.51 2.68
N ASP A 155 -14.44 6.06 2.51
CA ASP A 155 -14.78 4.70 2.12
C ASP A 155 -14.70 4.59 0.59
N LEU A 156 -13.68 3.88 0.12
CA LEU A 156 -13.41 3.65 -1.31
C LEU A 156 -14.07 2.36 -1.82
N ARG A 157 -14.98 1.78 -1.02
CA ARG A 157 -15.62 0.48 -1.22
C ARG A 157 -14.65 -0.69 -1.09
N ARG A 158 -14.59 -1.60 -2.07
CA ARG A 158 -14.06 -2.96 -1.86
C ARG A 158 -13.29 -3.49 -3.06
N ALA A 159 -12.34 -4.37 -2.80
CA ALA A 159 -11.60 -5.07 -3.84
C ALA A 159 -11.46 -6.56 -3.51
N ASP A 160 -11.27 -7.38 -4.54
CA ASP A 160 -10.89 -8.77 -4.36
C ASP A 160 -9.51 -8.89 -3.69
N PHE A 161 -9.36 -9.85 -2.77
CA PHE A 161 -8.10 -10.12 -2.05
C PHE A 161 -6.90 -10.40 -2.97
N HIS A 162 -7.14 -10.76 -4.23
CA HIS A 162 -6.10 -11.05 -5.22
C HIS A 162 -6.20 -10.17 -6.47
N GLY A 163 -6.97 -9.07 -6.40
CA GLY A 163 -7.08 -8.08 -7.47
C GLY A 163 -7.84 -8.55 -8.70
N ARG A 164 -8.77 -9.51 -8.57
CA ARG A 164 -9.65 -9.94 -9.67
C ARG A 164 -10.66 -8.86 -10.05
N TRP A 165 -11.27 -8.21 -9.07
CA TRP A 165 -12.21 -7.12 -9.26
C TRP A 165 -11.95 -5.98 -8.28
N VAL A 166 -12.40 -4.78 -8.65
CA VAL A 166 -12.44 -3.58 -7.81
C VAL A 166 -13.84 -2.98 -7.96
N ASP A 167 -14.54 -2.79 -6.84
CA ASP A 167 -15.72 -1.93 -6.76
C ASP A 167 -15.27 -0.61 -6.15
N TRP A 168 -15.32 0.46 -6.94
CA TRP A 168 -14.74 1.75 -6.63
C TRP A 168 -15.80 2.81 -6.40
N ARG A 169 -15.56 3.69 -5.41
CA ARG A 169 -16.31 4.94 -5.24
C ARG A 169 -15.33 6.10 -5.25
N THR A 170 -15.53 7.04 -6.18
CA THR A 170 -14.72 8.25 -6.20
C THR A 170 -15.02 9.10 -4.97
N PRO A 171 -14.01 9.48 -4.16
CA PRO A 171 -14.17 10.49 -3.14
C PRO A 171 -14.76 11.76 -3.74
N LYS A 172 -15.85 12.26 -3.17
CA LYS A 172 -16.39 13.56 -3.62
C LYS A 172 -15.36 14.64 -3.23
N PRO A 173 -15.00 15.54 -4.17
CA PRO A 173 -14.20 16.71 -3.82
C PRO A 173 -14.87 17.48 -2.68
N MET A 174 -14.07 17.94 -1.71
CA MET A 174 -14.54 18.83 -0.66
C MET A 174 -14.62 20.26 -1.17
#